data_AF-A0A4V5N8C4-F1
#
_entry.id   AF-A0A4V5N8C4-F1
#
_cell.length_a   1.000
_cell.length_b   1.000
_cell.length_c   1.000
_cell.angle_alpha   90.00
_cell.angle_beta   90.00
_cell.angle_gamma   90.00
#
_symmetry.space_group_name_H-M   'P 1'
#
loop_
_entity.id
_entity.type
_entity.pdbx_description
1 polymer ?
#
loop_
_entity_poly.entity_id
_entity_poly.type
_entity_poly.pdbx_seq_one_letter_code
_entity_poly.pdbx_strand_id
1 'polypeptide(L)'
;MPVTSMLFVFGTELLLVDALRLFHLPAPCRLSSIPKGSQLRPAIYTFIEDVCAVDGSGGTAYREALNKRYEASHIFRAMLRRLGAFWAVGSEGCAVLCTVLVFTIQHEAAYVVGWALPFVWAGVWSAGTYVYVVKMLREEKRAWAEEIAAKAGV
;
A
#
# COMPACT_ATOMS: atom_id res chain seq x y z
N MET A 1 6.16 22.76 4.71
CA MET A 1 5.76 21.54 5.45
C MET A 1 6.19 20.29 4.69
N PRO A 2 7.48 19.92 4.72
CA PRO A 2 8.00 18.87 3.84
C PRO A 2 7.35 17.49 4.09
N VAL A 3 7.13 17.11 5.35
CA VAL A 3 6.56 15.80 5.69
C VAL A 3 5.08 15.71 5.31
N THR A 4 4.30 16.77 5.58
CA THR A 4 2.89 16.83 5.18
C THR A 4 2.70 16.79 3.67
N SER A 5 3.56 17.48 2.90
CA SER A 5 3.50 17.41 1.44
C SER A 5 3.78 16.00 0.93
N MET A 6 4.69 15.25 1.55
CA MET A 6 4.93 13.85 1.18
C MET A 6 3.70 12.97 1.43
N LEU A 7 2.98 13.18 2.54
CA LEU A 7 1.74 12.45 2.79
C LEU A 7 0.68 12.71 1.71
N PHE A 8 0.52 13.96 1.26
CA PHE A 8 -0.35 14.28 0.13
C PHE A 8 0.10 13.59 -1.16
N VAL A 9 1.39 13.63 -1.47
CA VAL A 9 1.91 12.99 -2.70
C VAL A 9 1.61 11.49 -2.69
N PHE A 10 2.01 10.76 -1.65
CA PHE A 10 1.78 9.31 -1.59
C PHE A 10 0.29 8.96 -1.51
N GLY A 11 -0.50 9.72 -0.74
CA GLY A 11 -1.94 9.51 -0.63
C GLY A 11 -2.64 9.69 -1.98
N THR A 12 -2.33 10.77 -2.67
CA THR A 12 -2.91 11.11 -3.97
C THR A 12 -2.46 10.13 -5.04
N GLU A 13 -1.19 9.71 -5.05
CA GLU A 13 -0.71 8.67 -5.98
C GLU A 13 -1.44 7.34 -5.79
N LEU A 14 -1.62 6.89 -4.54
CA LEU A 14 -2.38 5.68 -4.22
C LEU A 14 -3.82 5.80 -4.73
N LEU A 15 -4.49 6.92 -4.47
CA LEU A 15 -5.86 7.16 -4.93
C LEU A 15 -5.96 7.21 -6.45
N LEU A 16 -5.05 7.93 -7.11
CA LEU A 16 -5.06 8.13 -8.55
C LEU A 16 -4.86 6.80 -9.27
N VAL A 17 -3.84 6.03 -8.90
CA VAL A 17 -3.57 4.73 -9.54
C VAL A 17 -4.70 3.74 -9.26
N ASP A 18 -5.26 3.71 -8.05
CA ASP A 18 -6.41 2.85 -7.75
C ASP A 18 -7.68 3.30 -8.50
N ALA A 19 -7.90 4.60 -8.70
CA ALA A 19 -8.99 5.11 -9.52
C ALA A 19 -8.82 4.67 -10.99
N LEU A 20 -7.64 4.87 -11.58
CA LEU A 20 -7.34 4.40 -12.94
C LEU A 20 -7.58 2.88 -13.08
N ARG A 21 -7.15 2.10 -12.07
CA ARG A 21 -7.41 0.66 -12.00
C ARG A 21 -8.91 0.35 -11.99
N LEU A 22 -9.70 1.05 -11.19
CA LEU A 22 -11.16 0.86 -11.07
C LEU A 22 -11.89 1.16 -12.38
N PHE A 23 -11.44 2.16 -13.14
CA PHE A 23 -11.97 2.47 -14.47
C PHE A 23 -11.39 1.60 -15.60
N HIS A 24 -10.60 0.58 -15.26
CA HIS A 24 -9.96 -0.30 -16.25
C HIS A 24 -9.11 0.44 -17.28
N LEU A 25 -8.50 1.56 -16.85
CA LEU A 25 -7.59 2.31 -17.69
C LEU A 25 -6.24 1.58 -17.74
N PRO A 26 -5.70 1.33 -18.95
CA PRO A 26 -4.42 0.65 -19.09
C PRO A 26 -3.28 1.52 -18.57
N ALA A 27 -2.19 0.88 -18.13
CA ALA A 27 -1.03 1.57 -17.61
C ALA A 27 -0.45 2.54 -18.66
N PRO A 28 -0.39 3.87 -18.39
CA PRO A 28 0.05 4.86 -19.36
C PRO A 28 1.55 4.77 -19.67
N CYS A 29 2.32 4.32 -18.69
CA CYS A 29 3.75 4.05 -18.75
C CYS A 29 4.05 2.72 -18.04
N ARG A 30 5.30 2.27 -18.10
CA ARG A 30 5.74 1.09 -17.33
C ARG A 30 5.79 1.47 -15.84
N LEU A 31 5.10 0.71 -15.01
CA LEU A 31 5.09 0.88 -13.55
C LEU A 31 5.74 -0.34 -12.90
N SER A 32 7.03 -0.23 -12.60
CA SER A 32 7.87 -1.33 -12.10
C SER A 32 7.78 -2.59 -12.99
N SER A 33 7.28 -3.72 -12.47
CA SER A 33 7.04 -4.95 -13.25
C SER A 33 5.83 -4.89 -14.20
N ILE A 34 4.96 -3.89 -14.09
CA ILE A 34 3.74 -3.75 -14.92
C ILE A 34 4.12 -3.10 -16.26
N PRO A 35 4.00 -3.80 -17.40
CA PRO A 35 4.29 -3.22 -18.71
C PRO A 35 3.28 -2.13 -19.09
N LYS A 36 3.73 -1.16 -19.88
CA LYS A 36 2.85 -0.16 -20.49
C LYS A 36 1.72 -0.86 -21.27
N GLY A 37 0.49 -0.37 -21.13
CA GLY A 37 -0.69 -0.93 -21.80
C GLY A 37 -1.36 -2.08 -21.08
N SER A 38 -0.75 -2.63 -20.02
CA SER A 38 -1.39 -3.69 -19.22
C SER A 38 -2.34 -3.14 -18.17
N GLN A 39 -3.23 -3.99 -17.66
CA GLN A 39 -4.17 -3.59 -16.60
C GLN A 39 -3.42 -3.28 -15.31
N LEU A 40 -3.74 -2.11 -14.73
CA LEU A 40 -3.14 -1.67 -13.48
C LEU A 40 -3.43 -2.65 -12.33
N ARG A 41 -2.46 -2.76 -11.42
CA ARG A 41 -2.62 -3.42 -10.12
C ARG A 41 -2.89 -2.36 -9.05
N PRO A 42 -3.33 -2.75 -7.84
CA PRO A 42 -3.38 -1.82 -6.73
C PRO A 42 -2.08 -1.04 -6.57
N ALA A 43 -2.17 0.27 -6.35
CA ALA A 43 -0.99 1.13 -6.24
C ALA A 43 0.00 0.66 -5.16
N ILE A 44 -0.53 0.11 -4.06
CA ILE A 44 0.29 -0.47 -3.00
C ILE A 44 1.14 -1.67 -3.47
N TYR A 45 0.72 -2.38 -4.52
CA TYR A 45 1.50 -3.47 -5.11
C TYR A 45 2.85 -2.96 -5.62
N THR A 46 2.87 -1.85 -6.35
CA THR A 46 4.11 -1.28 -6.89
C THR A 46 5.00 -0.72 -5.78
N PHE A 47 4.43 -0.16 -4.71
CA PHE A 47 5.22 0.29 -3.56
C PHE A 47 5.89 -0.88 -2.84
N ILE A 48 5.17 -1.97 -2.58
CA ILE A 48 5.75 -3.18 -1.98
C ILE A 48 6.86 -3.74 -2.88
N GLU A 49 6.59 -3.79 -4.18
CA GLU A 49 7.56 -4.29 -5.16
C GLU A 49 8.84 -3.48 -5.14
N ASP A 50 8.76 -2.15 -5.21
CA ASP A 50 9.93 -1.28 -5.26
C ASP A 50 10.70 -1.29 -3.94
N VAL A 51 10.03 -1.16 -2.80
CA VAL A 51 10.69 -1.19 -1.48
C VAL A 51 11.38 -2.53 -1.24
N CYS A 52 10.69 -3.65 -1.44
CA CYS A 52 11.28 -4.95 -1.14
C CYS A 52 12.30 -5.41 -2.20
N ALA A 53 12.11 -5.08 -3.47
CA ALA A 53 13.04 -5.49 -4.51
C ALA A 53 14.29 -4.58 -4.59
N VAL A 54 14.16 -3.29 -4.32
CA VAL A 54 15.26 -2.31 -4.37
C VAL A 54 15.87 -2.15 -2.98
N ASP A 55 15.14 -1.54 -2.04
CA ASP A 55 15.68 -1.24 -0.70
C ASP A 55 15.94 -2.51 0.11
N GLY A 56 15.06 -3.51 -0.03
CA GLY A 56 15.18 -4.83 0.57
C GLY A 56 16.15 -5.78 -0.16
N SER A 57 16.79 -5.33 -1.24
CA SER A 57 17.71 -6.14 -2.06
C SER A 57 17.12 -7.46 -2.61
N GLY A 58 15.79 -7.58 -2.71
CA GLY A 58 15.13 -8.78 -3.21
C GLY A 58 15.25 -9.00 -4.73
N GLY A 59 15.55 -7.93 -5.48
CA GLY A 59 15.79 -7.99 -6.92
C GLY A 59 14.65 -8.61 -7.73
N THR A 60 14.99 -9.19 -8.88
CA THR A 60 14.03 -9.81 -9.80
C THR A 60 13.30 -11.02 -9.18
N ALA A 61 13.99 -11.81 -8.36
CA ALA A 61 13.41 -12.99 -7.72
C ALA A 61 12.20 -12.62 -6.83
N TYR A 62 12.31 -11.53 -6.07
CA TYR A 62 11.19 -11.04 -5.27
C TYR A 62 10.01 -10.59 -6.14
N ARG A 63 10.28 -9.83 -7.22
CA ARG A 63 9.24 -9.34 -8.14
C ARG A 63 8.45 -10.50 -8.76
N GLU A 64 9.14 -11.54 -9.22
CA GLU A 64 8.50 -12.72 -9.80
C GLU A 64 7.66 -13.49 -8.77
N ALA A 65 8.16 -13.66 -7.55
CA ALA A 65 7.43 -14.34 -6.48
C ALA A 65 6.17 -13.56 -6.06
N LEU A 66 6.29 -12.24 -5.92
CA LEU A 66 5.17 -11.35 -5.62
C LEU A 66 4.12 -11.42 -6.74
N ASN A 67 4.55 -11.39 -8.01
CA ASN A 67 3.68 -11.51 -9.18
C ASN A 67 2.88 -12.82 -9.17
N LYS A 68 3.58 -13.95 -9.00
CA LYS A 68 2.97 -15.29 -8.95
C LYS A 68 1.92 -15.40 -7.84
N ARG A 69 2.23 -14.89 -6.64
CA ARG A 69 1.27 -14.88 -5.52
C ARG A 69 0.06 -14.01 -5.81
N TYR A 70 0.29 -12.81 -6.35
CA TYR A 70 -0.79 -11.90 -6.71
C TYR A 70 -1.74 -12.51 -7.75
N GLU A 71 -1.24 -13.25 -8.72
CA GLU A 71 -2.05 -13.95 -9.73
C GLU A 71 -2.75 -15.20 -9.17
N ALA A 72 -2.12 -15.93 -8.26
CA ALA A 72 -2.67 -17.16 -7.69
C ALA A 72 -3.73 -16.93 -6.61
N SER A 73 -3.61 -15.87 -5.79
CA SER A 73 -4.39 -15.72 -4.55
C SER A 73 -5.35 -14.55 -4.58
N HIS A 74 -6.65 -14.84 -4.64
CA HIS A 74 -7.70 -13.82 -4.56
C HIS A 74 -7.74 -13.14 -3.17
N ILE A 75 -7.39 -13.87 -2.10
CA ILE A 75 -7.29 -13.35 -0.73
C ILE A 75 -6.18 -12.31 -0.65
N PHE A 76 -5.00 -12.60 -1.20
CA PHE A 76 -3.88 -11.68 -1.25
C PHE A 76 -4.22 -10.41 -2.05
N ARG A 77 -4.86 -10.55 -3.22
CA ARG A 77 -5.34 -9.40 -4.00
C ARG A 77 -6.33 -8.54 -3.24
N ALA A 78 -7.29 -9.15 -2.55
CA ALA A 78 -8.28 -8.44 -1.75
C ALA A 78 -7.63 -7.70 -0.57
N MET A 79 -6.66 -8.34 0.10
CA MET A 79 -5.87 -7.72 1.16
C MET A 79 -5.13 -6.48 0.65
N LEU A 80 -4.42 -6.57 -0.48
CA LEU A 80 -3.71 -5.41 -1.05
C LEU A 80 -4.66 -4.26 -1.41
N ARG A 81 -5.83 -4.54 -1.99
CA ARG A 81 -6.83 -3.50 -2.28
C ARG A 81 -7.29 -2.76 -1.01
N ARG A 82 -7.56 -3.51 0.06
CA ARG A 82 -7.99 -2.93 1.35
C ARG A 82 -6.87 -2.10 1.99
N LEU A 83 -5.63 -2.60 1.95
CA LEU A 83 -4.48 -1.87 2.44
C LEU A 83 -4.20 -0.60 1.64
N GLY A 84 -4.30 -0.66 0.32
CA GLY A 84 -4.17 0.52 -0.55
C GLY A 84 -5.16 1.61 -0.15
N ALA A 85 -6.44 1.28 -0.01
CA ALA A 85 -7.46 2.24 0.45
C ALA A 85 -7.20 2.75 1.88
N PHE A 86 -6.80 1.87 2.80
CA PHE A 86 -6.50 2.22 4.19
C PHE A 86 -5.35 3.24 4.30
N TRP A 87 -4.26 3.03 3.54
CA TRP A 87 -3.11 3.93 3.52
C TRP A 87 -3.40 5.22 2.74
N ALA A 88 -4.15 5.14 1.63
CA ALA A 88 -4.55 6.31 0.85
C ALA A 88 -5.42 7.27 1.66
N VAL A 89 -6.51 6.78 2.25
CA VAL A 89 -7.40 7.60 3.08
C VAL A 89 -6.69 8.09 4.35
N GLY A 90 -5.88 7.22 4.97
CA GLY A 90 -5.13 7.59 6.17
C GLY A 90 -4.11 8.70 5.93
N SER A 91 -3.34 8.62 4.83
CA SER A 91 -2.32 9.63 4.49
C SER A 91 -2.95 10.97 4.13
N GLU A 92 -4.01 10.99 3.31
CA GLU A 92 -4.76 12.21 3.00
C GLU A 92 -5.37 12.84 4.26
N GLY A 93 -6.01 12.05 5.11
CA GLY A 93 -6.58 12.52 6.36
C GLY A 93 -5.54 13.11 7.31
N CYS A 94 -4.39 12.42 7.46
CA CYS A 94 -3.27 12.93 8.26
C CYS A 94 -2.68 14.21 7.65
N ALA A 95 -2.57 14.28 6.31
CA ALA A 95 -2.03 15.43 5.62
C ALA A 95 -2.91 16.68 5.78
N VAL A 96 -4.23 16.53 5.64
CA VAL A 96 -5.21 17.60 5.88
C VAL A 96 -5.14 18.05 7.34
N LEU A 97 -5.14 17.13 8.30
CA LEU A 97 -5.02 17.47 9.72
C LEU A 97 -3.75 18.25 10.03
N CYS A 98 -2.60 17.77 9.57
CA CYS A 98 -1.32 18.46 9.74
C CYS A 98 -1.34 19.86 9.14
N THR A 99 -1.96 20.01 7.96
CA THR A 99 -2.09 21.30 7.29
C THR A 99 -2.90 22.28 8.12
N VAL A 100 -4.08 21.87 8.58
CA VAL A 100 -4.92 22.70 9.44
C VAL A 100 -4.17 23.12 10.70
N LEU A 101 -3.51 22.18 11.38
CA LEU A 101 -2.75 22.48 12.60
C LEU A 101 -1.62 23.48 12.35
N VAL A 102 -0.81 23.28 11.31
CA VAL A 102 0.34 24.15 11.03
C VAL A 102 -0.08 25.60 10.74
N PHE A 103 -1.26 25.81 10.14
CA PHE A 103 -1.76 27.15 9.84
C PHE A 103 -2.63 27.78 10.94
N THR A 104 -2.95 27.05 12.01
CA THR A 104 -3.88 27.52 13.07
C THR A 104 -3.23 27.69 14.44
N ILE A 105 -2.10 27.03 14.71
CA ILE A 105 -1.43 27.08 16.02
C ILE A 105 -0.20 28.00 16.01
N GLN A 106 0.35 28.26 17.19
CA GLN A 106 1.56 29.08 17.34
C GLN A 106 2.77 28.49 16.58
N HIS A 107 3.68 29.34 16.14
CA HIS A 107 4.75 28.97 15.20
C HIS A 107 5.66 27.84 15.69
N GLU A 108 6.08 27.85 16.96
CA GLU A 108 6.95 26.81 17.51
C GLU A 108 6.22 25.46 17.61
N ALA A 109 4.95 25.48 18.06
CA ALA A 109 4.13 24.27 18.11
C ALA A 109 3.85 23.73 16.70
N ALA A 110 3.61 24.61 15.73
CA ALA A 110 3.40 24.25 14.33
C ALA A 110 4.62 23.52 13.74
N TYR A 111 5.83 23.99 14.06
CA TYR A 111 7.06 23.32 13.65
C TYR A 111 7.17 21.91 14.23
N VAL A 112 6.95 21.76 15.54
CA VAL A 112 7.02 20.45 16.21
C VAL A 112 5.97 19.49 15.67
N VAL A 113 4.71 19.92 15.58
CA VAL A 113 3.60 19.10 15.08
C VAL A 113 3.82 18.70 13.63
N GLY A 114 4.22 19.64 12.77
CA GLY A 114 4.43 19.38 11.35
C GLY A 114 5.52 18.35 11.06
N TRP A 115 6.49 18.18 11.97
CA TRP A 115 7.52 17.15 11.86
C TRP A 115 7.16 15.86 12.60
N ALA A 116 6.67 15.92 13.84
CA ALA A 116 6.51 14.73 14.67
C ALA A 116 5.22 13.95 14.38
N LEU A 117 4.10 14.65 14.15
CA LEU A 117 2.78 14.02 14.02
C LEU A 117 2.72 12.98 12.88
N PRO A 118 3.25 13.25 11.66
CA PRO A 118 3.27 12.26 10.59
C PRO A 118 4.00 10.96 10.94
N PHE A 119 5.13 11.03 11.66
CA PHE A 119 5.89 9.84 12.03
C PHE A 119 5.18 9.01 13.10
N VAL A 120 4.60 9.68 14.10
CA VAL A 120 3.79 8.99 15.12
C VAL A 120 2.60 8.30 14.45
N TRP A 121 1.90 9.00 13.57
CA TRP A 121 0.80 8.44 12.78
C TRP A 121 1.25 7.25 11.94
N ALA A 122 2.35 7.37 11.19
CA ALA A 122 2.89 6.30 10.37
C ALA A 122 3.30 5.08 11.19
N GLY A 123 3.86 5.27 12.38
CA GLY A 123 4.19 4.18 13.30
C GLY A 123 2.96 3.39 13.75
N VAL A 124 1.90 4.10 14.17
CA VAL A 124 0.62 3.47 14.58
C VAL A 124 -0.03 2.74 13.40
N TRP A 125 -0.09 3.37 12.22
CA TRP A 125 -0.67 2.77 11.01
C TRP A 125 0.11 1.53 10.55
N SER A 126 1.44 1.56 10.65
CA SER A 126 2.31 0.43 10.33
C SER A 126 2.08 -0.74 11.27
N ALA A 127 1.95 -0.49 12.58
CA ALA A 127 1.65 -1.55 13.56
C ALA A 127 0.30 -2.23 13.27
N GLY A 128 -0.74 -1.44 12.98
CA GLY A 128 -2.04 -1.98 12.57
C GLY A 128 -1.96 -2.79 11.27
N THR A 129 -1.22 -2.29 10.29
CA THR A 129 -0.97 -2.98 9.02
C THR A 129 -0.27 -4.32 9.24
N TYR A 130 0.75 -4.37 10.10
CA TYR A 130 1.47 -5.60 10.41
C TYR A 130 0.54 -6.68 10.97
N VAL A 131 -0.27 -6.35 11.98
CA VAL A 131 -1.23 -7.29 12.58
C VAL A 131 -2.24 -7.78 11.55
N TYR A 132 -2.79 -6.87 10.73
CA TYR A 132 -3.75 -7.20 9.69
C TYR A 132 -3.15 -8.13 8.63
N VAL A 133 -1.96 -7.81 8.12
CA VAL A 133 -1.26 -8.62 7.11
C VAL A 133 -0.97 -10.02 7.66
N VAL A 134 -0.41 -10.13 8.86
CA VAL A 134 -0.12 -11.45 9.47
C VAL A 134 -1.40 -12.30 9.58
N LYS A 135 -2.52 -11.70 9.97
CA LYS A 135 -3.81 -12.38 10.01
C LYS A 135 -4.24 -12.87 8.62
N MET A 136 -4.25 -11.99 7.62
CA MET A 136 -4.69 -12.32 6.26
C MET A 136 -3.80 -13.36 5.58
N LEU A 137 -2.48 -13.34 5.82
CA LEU A 137 -1.56 -14.35 5.30
C LEU A 137 -1.78 -15.74 5.94
N ARG A 138 -2.19 -15.79 7.21
CA ARG A 138 -2.60 -17.04 7.87
C ARG A 138 -3.90 -17.57 7.27
N GLU A 139 -4.87 -16.69 7.01
CA GLU A 139 -6.13 -17.04 6.35
C GLU A 139 -5.88 -17.57 4.92
N GLU A 140 -5.02 -16.91 4.15
CA GLU A 140 -4.60 -17.36 2.83
C GLU A 140 -3.96 -18.76 2.88
N LYS A 141 -3.04 -18.98 3.82
CA LYS A 141 -2.37 -20.29 3.97
C LYS A 141 -3.36 -21.40 4.34
N ARG A 142 -4.35 -21.10 5.18
CA ARG A 142 -5.42 -22.04 5.55
C ARG A 142 -6.31 -22.37 4.34
N ALA A 143 -6.74 -21.35 3.60
CA ALA A 143 -7.56 -21.54 2.40
C ALA A 143 -6.85 -22.41 1.36
N TRP A 144 -5.54 -22.20 1.13
CA TRP A 144 -4.77 -23.09 0.26
C TRP A 144 -4.68 -24.52 0.76
N ALA A 145 -4.51 -24.75 2.07
CA ALA A 145 -4.48 -26.11 2.62
C ALA A 145 -5.83 -26.83 2.43
N GLU A 146 -6.95 -26.12 2.63
CA GLU A 146 -8.30 -26.63 2.41
C GLU A 146 -8.54 -26.93 0.91
N GLU A 147 -8.11 -26.07 -0.01
CA GLU A 147 -8.20 -26.31 -1.45
C GLU A 147 -7.38 -27.53 -1.90
N ILE A 148 -6.20 -27.75 -1.32
CA ILE A 148 -5.35 -28.92 -1.61
C ILE A 148 -6.03 -30.20 -1.09
N ALA A 149 -6.54 -30.20 0.14
CA ALA A 149 -7.25 -31.35 0.72
C ALA A 149 -8.48 -31.73 -0.13
N ALA A 150 -9.31 -30.74 -0.48
CA ALA A 150 -10.47 -30.93 -1.33
C ALA A 150 -10.11 -31.53 -2.71
N LYS A 151 -9.00 -31.10 -3.32
CA LYS A 151 -8.51 -31.67 -4.59
C LYS A 151 -7.90 -33.06 -4.43
N ALA A 152 -7.36 -33.39 -3.25
CA ALA A 152 -6.83 -34.70 -2.92
C ALA A 152 -7.92 -35.72 -2.57
N GLY A 153 -9.19 -35.30 -2.47
CA GLY A 153 -10.32 -36.18 -2.16
C GLY A 153 -10.38 -36.60 -0.68
N VAL A 154 -9.76 -35.83 0.21
CA VAL A 154 -9.80 -36.01 1.68
C VAL A 154 -10.64 -34.91 2.31
#